data_AF-A0A9P0CU27-F1
#
_entry.id   AF-A0A9P0CU27-F1
#
_cell.length_a   1.000
_cell.length_b   1.000
_cell.length_c   1.000
_cell.angle_alpha   90.00
_cell.angle_beta   90.00
_cell.angle_gamma   90.00
#
_symmetry.space_group_name_H-M   'P 1'
#
loop_
_entity.id
_entity.type
_entity.pdbx_description
1 polymer ?
#
loop_
_entity_poly.entity_id
_entity_poly.type
_entity_poly.pdbx_seq_one_letter_code
_entity_poly.pdbx_strand_id
1 'polypeptide(L)'
;MQKINSMLWLCDVCLDEVHNNGGLRYEIESLKQSVSVEIGKLKEMFPTQYENNSQNLNHPKNLKSYAQAAGEVVIIKPKNTDQACSKKTFEAIQKYLNPTSLQIGINKIRKVKDSGVVIKCNFKNKIEKVKSAVEKKLSKSYNIVSLHLKNPSIKVADIGNEMSPKDLINCIKKQNGFLNDDDSNISLLEFFKKSSLNSWL
;
A
#
# COMPACT_ATOMS: atom_id res chain seq x y z
N MET A 1 18.49 84.19 -23.85
CA MET A 1 17.37 83.29 -23.52
C MET A 1 16.46 83.19 -24.73
N GLN A 2 16.41 82.03 -25.39
CA GLN A 2 15.30 81.66 -26.29
C GLN A 2 15.18 80.13 -26.33
N LYS A 3 13.93 79.68 -26.32
CA LYS A 3 13.45 78.36 -25.89
C LYS A 3 13.79 77.24 -26.86
N ILE A 4 14.08 76.07 -26.28
CA ILE A 4 14.14 74.76 -26.92
C ILE A 4 12.74 74.40 -27.42
N ASN A 5 12.62 73.98 -28.69
CA ASN A 5 11.44 73.29 -29.20
C ASN A 5 11.91 71.99 -29.86
N SER A 6 11.94 70.91 -29.07
CA SER A 6 12.21 69.55 -29.54
C SER A 6 10.92 68.96 -30.11
N MET A 7 10.64 69.20 -31.39
CA MET A 7 9.66 68.40 -32.13
C MET A 7 10.34 67.08 -32.52
N LEU A 8 10.00 66.01 -31.81
CA LEU A 8 10.27 64.64 -32.25
C LEU A 8 9.56 64.41 -33.59
N TRP A 9 10.35 64.29 -34.65
CA TRP A 9 9.92 63.68 -35.90
C TRP A 9 9.90 62.16 -35.70
N LEU A 10 8.72 61.61 -35.44
CA LEU A 10 8.46 60.18 -35.64
C LEU A 10 8.04 60.01 -37.11
N CYS A 11 8.82 59.20 -37.84
CA CYS A 11 8.58 58.81 -39.23
C CYS A 11 7.24 58.04 -39.35
N ASP A 12 6.46 58.31 -40.39
CA ASP A 12 5.16 57.67 -40.68
C ASP A 12 5.24 56.12 -40.70
N VAL A 13 6.42 55.55 -40.95
CA VAL A 13 6.67 54.10 -40.93
C VAL A 13 6.51 53.49 -39.51
N CYS A 14 6.71 54.27 -38.45
CA CYS A 14 6.59 53.79 -37.07
C CYS A 14 5.15 53.85 -36.51
N LEU A 15 4.22 54.52 -37.19
CA LEU A 15 2.82 54.58 -36.73
C LEU A 15 2.06 53.28 -37.07
N ASP A 16 2.30 52.69 -38.24
CA ASP A 16 1.62 51.47 -38.69
C ASP A 16 1.98 50.23 -37.84
N GLU A 17 3.21 50.14 -37.33
CA GLU A 17 3.60 49.08 -36.39
C GLU A 17 2.94 49.21 -35.02
N VAL A 18 2.64 50.42 -34.56
CA VAL A 18 1.93 50.65 -33.29
C VAL A 18 0.45 50.31 -33.43
N HIS A 19 -0.17 50.62 -34.58
CA HIS A 19 -1.56 50.25 -34.86
C HIS A 19 -1.75 48.73 -35.04
N ASN A 20 -0.84 48.05 -35.74
CA ASN A 20 -0.88 46.59 -35.90
C ASN A 20 -0.66 45.84 -34.59
N ASN A 21 0.26 46.31 -33.73
CA ASN A 21 0.48 45.71 -32.41
C ASN A 21 -0.68 45.98 -31.44
N GLY A 22 -1.43 47.07 -31.61
CA GLY A 22 -2.65 47.34 -30.84
C GLY A 22 -3.77 46.34 -31.12
N GLY A 23 -3.98 45.97 -32.39
CA GLY A 23 -4.95 44.96 -32.79
C GLY A 23 -4.60 43.56 -32.27
N LEU A 24 -3.34 43.15 -32.42
CA LEU A 24 -2.84 41.87 -31.90
C LEU A 24 -2.98 41.77 -30.37
N ARG A 25 -2.75 42.87 -29.65
CA ARG A 25 -2.96 42.92 -28.19
C ARG A 25 -4.42 42.71 -27.80
N TYR A 26 -5.35 43.28 -28.55
CA TYR A 26 -6.77 43.10 -28.30
C TYR A 26 -7.22 41.66 -28.56
N GLU A 27 -6.76 41.04 -29.66
CA GLU A 27 -7.04 39.64 -29.96
C GLU A 27 -6.47 38.69 -28.91
N ILE A 28 -5.24 38.92 -28.46
CA ILE A 28 -4.62 38.14 -27.37
C ILE A 28 -5.45 38.23 -26.08
N GLU A 29 -5.93 39.43 -25.73
CA GLU A 29 -6.71 39.61 -24.50
C GLU A 29 -8.11 38.99 -24.62
N SER A 30 -8.72 39.07 -25.80
CA SER A 30 -9.98 38.39 -26.11
C SER A 30 -9.86 36.87 -26.04
N LEU A 31 -8.76 36.31 -26.57
CA LEU A 31 -8.48 34.87 -26.50
C LEU A 31 -8.22 34.39 -25.07
N LYS A 32 -7.47 35.15 -24.26
CA LYS A 32 -7.29 34.83 -22.83
C LYS A 32 -8.61 34.79 -22.08
N GLN A 33 -9.50 35.75 -22.34
CA GLN A 33 -10.82 35.80 -21.73
C GLN A 33 -11.63 34.54 -22.09
N SER A 34 -11.63 34.16 -23.36
CA SER A 34 -12.33 32.95 -23.85
C SER A 34 -11.77 31.66 -23.25
N VAL A 35 -10.44 31.51 -23.18
CA VAL A 35 -9.78 30.35 -22.54
C VAL A 35 -10.10 30.29 -21.06
N SER A 36 -10.10 31.42 -20.35
CA SER A 36 -10.43 31.47 -18.93
C SER A 36 -11.86 31.03 -18.65
N VAL A 37 -12.81 31.40 -19.51
CA VAL A 37 -14.22 30.98 -19.41
C VAL A 37 -14.36 29.47 -19.62
N GLU A 38 -13.68 28.91 -20.62
CA GLU A 38 -13.77 27.49 -20.92
C GLU A 38 -13.10 26.62 -19.83
N ILE A 39 -12.00 27.09 -19.25
CA ILE A 39 -11.40 26.48 -18.05
C ILE A 39 -12.39 26.49 -16.87
N GLY A 40 -13.16 27.56 -16.69
CA GLY A 40 -14.20 27.66 -15.67
C GLY A 40 -15.29 26.59 -15.88
N LYS A 41 -15.83 26.48 -17.10
CA LYS A 41 -16.83 25.46 -17.44
C LYS A 41 -16.30 24.04 -17.26
N LEU A 42 -15.05 23.77 -17.65
CA LEU A 42 -14.43 22.46 -17.44
C LEU A 42 -14.26 22.14 -15.95
N LYS A 43 -13.93 23.13 -15.11
CA LYS A 43 -13.88 22.97 -13.64
C LYS A 43 -15.25 22.70 -13.03
N GLU A 44 -16.32 23.24 -13.61
CA GLU A 44 -17.70 22.96 -13.18
C GLU A 44 -18.20 21.59 -13.67
N MET A 45 -17.84 21.18 -14.89
CA MET A 45 -18.19 19.86 -15.45
C MET A 45 -17.40 18.72 -14.79
N PHE A 46 -16.18 19.00 -14.34
CA PHE A 46 -15.32 18.07 -13.63
C PHE A 46 -14.92 18.69 -12.29
N PRO A 47 -15.83 18.74 -11.29
CA PRO A 47 -15.45 19.15 -9.95
C PRO A 47 -14.29 18.25 -9.53
N THR A 48 -13.11 18.83 -9.25
CA THR A 48 -11.89 18.13 -8.91
C THR A 48 -12.16 17.23 -7.70
N GLN A 49 -12.50 15.96 -7.96
CA GLN A 49 -12.62 14.94 -6.93
C GLN A 49 -11.25 14.56 -6.31
N TYR A 50 -10.17 15.26 -6.69
CA TYR A 50 -8.80 14.89 -6.35
C TYR A 50 -8.19 15.62 -5.15
N GLU A 51 -8.69 16.78 -4.74
CA GLU A 51 -8.10 17.48 -3.58
C GLU A 51 -8.85 17.23 -2.26
N ASN A 52 -10.14 16.86 -2.32
CA ASN A 52 -10.93 16.58 -1.11
C ASN A 52 -11.09 15.08 -0.79
N ASN A 53 -10.73 14.16 -1.69
CA ASN A 53 -10.81 12.72 -1.41
C ASN A 53 -9.59 12.14 -0.67
N SER A 54 -8.52 12.92 -0.46
CA SER A 54 -7.40 12.46 0.37
C SER A 54 -7.77 12.30 1.85
N GLN A 55 -8.93 12.84 2.29
CA GLN A 55 -9.42 12.68 3.67
C GLN A 55 -10.69 11.82 3.81
N ASN A 56 -11.20 11.23 2.73
CA ASN A 56 -12.41 10.39 2.77
C ASN A 56 -12.22 9.02 2.11
N LEU A 57 -11.00 8.47 2.14
CA LEU A 57 -10.91 7.03 2.33
C LEU A 57 -11.51 6.77 3.71
N ASN A 58 -12.71 6.18 3.75
CA ASN A 58 -13.21 5.46 4.91
C ASN A 58 -12.17 4.40 5.29
N HIS A 59 -11.06 4.79 5.92
CA HIS A 59 -10.18 3.90 6.64
C HIS A 59 -11.03 3.43 7.79
N PRO A 60 -11.50 2.18 7.78
CA PRO A 60 -12.24 1.68 8.92
C PRO A 60 -11.21 1.72 10.06
N LYS A 61 -11.51 2.51 11.09
CA LYS A 61 -10.58 2.95 12.15
C LYS A 61 -10.00 1.80 13.00
N ASN A 62 -10.10 0.55 12.55
CA ASN A 62 -9.64 -0.65 13.21
C ASN A 62 -9.41 -1.84 12.25
N LEU A 63 -9.04 -1.63 10.98
CA LEU A 63 -8.48 -2.75 10.21
C LEU A 63 -7.09 -3.07 10.73
N LYS A 64 -7.02 -4.06 11.62
CA LYS A 64 -5.78 -4.82 11.83
C LYS A 64 -5.29 -5.24 10.45
N SER A 65 -4.05 -4.89 10.11
CA SER A 65 -3.46 -5.35 8.85
C SER A 65 -3.54 -6.88 8.79
N TYR A 66 -3.53 -7.47 7.60
CA TYR A 66 -3.55 -8.94 7.47
C TYR A 66 -2.44 -9.59 8.31
N ALA A 67 -1.25 -8.96 8.38
CA ALA A 67 -0.15 -9.39 9.23
C ALA A 67 -0.44 -9.25 10.75
N GLN A 68 -1.20 -8.24 11.18
CA GLN A 68 -1.62 -8.12 12.59
C GLN A 68 -2.77 -9.09 12.94
N ALA A 69 -3.66 -9.37 11.98
CA ALA A 69 -4.75 -10.32 12.11
C ALA A 69 -4.25 -11.77 12.09
N ALA A 70 -3.27 -12.06 11.25
CA ALA A 70 -2.54 -13.31 11.18
C ALA A 70 -1.34 -13.22 12.11
N GLY A 71 -1.52 -13.39 13.43
CA GLY A 71 -0.35 -13.43 14.33
C GLY A 71 0.44 -14.73 14.19
N GLU A 72 1.38 -14.96 15.10
CA GLU A 72 2.15 -16.20 15.15
C GLU A 72 1.28 -17.34 15.69
N VAL A 73 1.22 -18.45 14.95
CA VAL A 73 0.27 -19.54 15.20
C VAL A 73 0.98 -20.88 15.31
N VAL A 74 0.59 -21.67 16.30
CA VAL A 74 0.92 -23.10 16.40
C VAL A 74 -0.35 -23.92 16.29
N ILE A 75 -0.30 -24.92 15.41
CA ILE A 75 -1.35 -25.91 15.20
C ILE A 75 -0.90 -27.22 15.83
N ILE A 76 -1.76 -27.81 16.65
CA ILE A 76 -1.53 -29.08 17.31
C ILE A 76 -2.65 -30.02 16.86
N LYS A 77 -2.29 -31.12 16.18
CA LYS A 77 -3.23 -32.14 15.71
C LYS A 77 -2.79 -33.52 16.22
N PRO A 78 -3.70 -34.42 16.59
CA PRO A 78 -3.33 -35.80 16.90
C PRO A 78 -2.76 -36.50 15.66
N LYS A 79 -1.80 -37.40 15.85
CA LYS A 79 -1.24 -38.22 14.75
C LYS A 79 -2.15 -39.39 14.37
N ASN A 80 -2.85 -39.94 15.36
CA ASN A 80 -3.76 -41.07 15.16
C ASN A 80 -5.19 -40.57 15.05
N THR A 81 -5.92 -41.10 14.07
CA THR A 81 -7.33 -40.83 13.81
C THR A 81 -8.25 -41.22 14.97
N ASP A 82 -7.83 -42.16 15.84
CA ASP A 82 -8.61 -42.60 17.01
C ASP A 82 -8.75 -41.52 18.11
N GLN A 83 -7.91 -40.48 18.06
CA GLN A 83 -8.03 -39.30 18.92
C GLN A 83 -8.93 -38.22 18.28
N ALA A 84 -10.05 -38.64 17.67
CA ALA A 84 -10.98 -37.83 16.88
C ALA A 84 -11.80 -36.77 17.66
N CYS A 85 -11.27 -36.21 18.75
CA CYS A 85 -11.96 -35.18 19.52
C CYS A 85 -11.06 -33.99 19.85
N SER A 86 -11.34 -32.83 19.25
CA SER A 86 -10.66 -31.56 19.53
C SER A 86 -10.80 -31.11 21.00
N LYS A 87 -11.81 -31.59 21.74
CA LYS A 87 -11.95 -31.36 23.19
C LYS A 87 -10.86 -32.11 23.96
N LYS A 88 -10.60 -33.38 23.64
CA LYS A 88 -9.54 -34.18 24.28
C LYS A 88 -8.15 -33.59 23.98
N THR A 89 -7.90 -33.18 22.74
CA THR A 89 -6.67 -32.47 22.37
C THR A 89 -6.49 -31.19 23.18
N PHE A 90 -7.56 -30.40 23.34
CA PHE A 90 -7.53 -29.16 24.11
C PHE A 90 -7.26 -29.39 25.60
N GLU A 91 -7.92 -30.38 26.21
CA GLU A 91 -7.70 -30.76 27.62
C GLU A 91 -6.27 -31.26 27.85
N ALA A 92 -5.74 -32.07 26.93
CA ALA A 92 -4.34 -32.50 26.97
C ALA A 92 -3.40 -31.30 26.93
N ILE A 93 -3.64 -30.34 26.03
CA ILE A 93 -2.83 -29.12 25.94
C ILE A 93 -2.91 -28.31 27.24
N GLN A 94 -4.10 -28.07 27.79
CA GLN A 94 -4.26 -27.31 29.03
C GLN A 94 -3.54 -27.94 30.23
N LYS A 95 -3.47 -29.28 30.28
CA LYS A 95 -2.76 -29.99 31.35
C LYS A 95 -1.25 -29.73 31.33
N TYR A 96 -0.66 -29.52 30.17
CA TYR A 96 0.80 -29.36 30.02
C TYR A 96 1.23 -27.92 29.74
N LEU A 97 0.32 -27.07 29.26
CA LEU A 97 0.58 -25.68 28.93
C LEU A 97 -0.08 -24.78 29.97
N ASN A 98 0.71 -24.32 30.95
CA ASN A 98 0.30 -23.27 31.89
C ASN A 98 0.89 -21.92 31.43
N PRO A 99 0.09 -21.01 30.85
CA PRO A 99 0.58 -19.76 30.26
C PRO A 99 1.23 -18.83 31.30
N THR A 100 0.70 -18.81 32.52
CA THR A 100 1.20 -17.99 33.62
C THR A 100 2.59 -18.44 34.06
N SER A 101 2.78 -19.76 34.22
CA SER A 101 4.09 -20.32 34.60
C SER A 101 5.18 -20.09 33.56
N LEU A 102 4.79 -20.03 32.28
CA LEU A 102 5.70 -19.82 31.16
C LEU A 102 5.90 -18.33 30.82
N GLN A 103 5.19 -17.42 31.52
CA GLN A 103 5.14 -15.99 31.22
C GLN A 103 4.75 -15.71 29.75
N ILE A 104 3.83 -16.51 29.20
CA ILE A 104 3.36 -16.43 27.83
C ILE A 104 1.98 -15.79 27.81
N GLY A 105 1.86 -14.62 27.17
CA GLY A 105 0.56 -14.04 26.83
C GLY A 105 -0.03 -14.77 25.63
N ILE A 106 -1.02 -15.64 25.86
CA ILE A 106 -1.78 -16.30 24.79
C ILE A 106 -2.96 -15.42 24.41
N ASN A 107 -3.08 -15.11 23.12
CA ASN A 107 -4.13 -14.24 22.62
C ASN A 107 -5.42 -14.99 22.34
N LYS A 108 -5.29 -16.19 21.77
CA LYS A 108 -6.46 -16.99 21.38
C LYS A 108 -6.09 -18.46 21.32
N ILE A 109 -6.99 -19.30 21.81
CA ILE A 109 -6.96 -20.74 21.58
C ILE A 109 -8.29 -21.12 20.91
N ARG A 110 -8.22 -21.89 19.81
CA ARG A 110 -9.41 -22.31 19.06
C ARG A 110 -9.29 -23.79 18.69
N LYS A 111 -10.38 -24.53 18.85
CA LYS A 111 -10.54 -25.89 18.31
C LYS A 111 -10.84 -25.81 16.81
N VAL A 112 -10.22 -26.67 16.01
CA VAL A 112 -10.40 -26.73 14.55
C VAL A 112 -10.82 -28.13 14.11
N LYS A 113 -11.15 -28.27 12.82
CA LYS A 113 -11.42 -29.55 12.17
C LYS A 113 -10.23 -30.50 12.33
N ASP A 114 -10.49 -31.80 12.16
CA ASP A 114 -9.52 -32.88 12.32
C ASP A 114 -8.91 -32.93 13.73
N SER A 115 -9.73 -32.66 14.74
CA SER A 115 -9.35 -32.75 16.16
C SER A 115 -8.18 -31.84 16.57
N GLY A 116 -7.93 -30.80 15.78
CA GLY A 116 -6.84 -29.87 16.01
C GLY A 116 -7.17 -28.78 17.01
N VAL A 117 -6.11 -28.18 17.55
CA VAL A 117 -6.16 -26.96 18.37
C VAL A 117 -5.13 -25.97 17.84
N VAL A 118 -5.57 -24.73 17.70
CA VAL A 118 -4.78 -23.60 17.21
C VAL A 118 -4.54 -22.66 18.38
N ILE A 119 -3.27 -22.34 18.62
CA ILE A 119 -2.83 -21.38 19.64
C ILE A 119 -2.21 -20.19 18.91
N LYS A 120 -2.74 -19.00 19.17
CA LYS A 120 -2.24 -17.73 18.64
C LYS A 120 -1.53 -16.94 19.74
N CYS A 121 -0.33 -16.46 19.44
CA CYS A 121 0.43 -15.53 20.27
C CYS A 121 0.75 -14.25 19.48
N ASN A 122 0.95 -13.14 20.19
CA ASN A 122 1.31 -11.86 19.58
C ASN A 122 2.78 -11.76 19.15
N PHE A 123 3.66 -12.61 19.67
CA PHE A 123 5.10 -12.50 19.46
C PHE A 123 5.72 -13.84 19.10
N LYS A 124 6.70 -13.82 18.18
CA LYS A 124 7.39 -15.01 17.68
C LYS A 124 8.17 -15.75 18.77
N ASN A 125 8.90 -15.03 19.61
CA ASN A 125 9.60 -15.63 20.76
C ASN A 125 8.65 -16.40 21.70
N LYS A 126 7.42 -15.90 21.89
CA LYS A 126 6.41 -16.53 22.74
C LYS A 126 5.82 -17.77 22.07
N ILE A 127 5.58 -17.75 20.76
CA ILE A 127 5.07 -18.93 20.06
C ILE A 127 6.09 -20.08 20.05
N GLU A 128 7.39 -19.77 19.95
CA GLU A 128 8.46 -20.77 20.00
C GLU A 128 8.56 -21.43 21.38
N LYS A 129 8.34 -20.66 22.46
CA LYS A 129 8.22 -21.21 23.82
C LYS A 129 7.00 -22.14 23.96
N VAL A 130 5.84 -21.75 23.42
CA VAL A 130 4.65 -22.61 23.38
C VAL A 130 4.95 -23.90 22.63
N LYS A 131 5.51 -23.80 21.42
CA LYS A 131 5.88 -24.96 20.60
C LYS A 131 6.81 -25.89 21.37
N SER A 132 7.88 -25.37 21.94
CA SER A 132 8.87 -26.14 22.70
C SER A 132 8.25 -26.83 23.92
N ALA A 133 7.37 -26.15 24.66
CA ALA A 133 6.72 -26.72 25.84
C ALA A 133 5.78 -27.89 25.46
N VAL A 134 5.02 -27.71 24.38
CA VAL A 134 4.08 -28.72 23.87
C VAL A 134 4.85 -29.89 23.23
N GLU A 135 5.88 -29.64 22.43
CA GLU A 135 6.69 -30.69 21.79
C GLU A 135 7.37 -31.60 22.82
N LYS A 136 7.92 -31.03 23.90
CA LYS A 136 8.55 -31.81 24.96
C LYS A 136 7.62 -32.85 25.60
N LYS A 137 6.31 -32.60 25.63
CA LYS A 137 5.33 -33.45 26.33
C LYS A 137 4.42 -34.24 25.40
N LEU A 138 4.10 -33.70 24.22
CA LEU A 138 3.03 -34.21 23.34
C LEU A 138 3.53 -34.64 21.94
N SER A 139 4.81 -34.46 21.60
CA SER A 139 5.35 -34.79 20.26
C SER A 139 5.19 -36.24 19.83
N LYS A 140 5.04 -37.19 20.77
CA LYS A 140 4.81 -38.60 20.47
C LYS A 140 3.44 -38.82 19.83
N SER A 141 2.37 -38.29 20.45
CA SER A 141 0.97 -38.51 20.05
C SER A 141 0.40 -37.43 19.13
N TYR A 142 1.02 -36.25 19.10
CA TYR A 142 0.53 -35.10 18.36
C TYR A 142 1.57 -34.58 17.36
N ASN A 143 1.09 -34.16 16.20
CA ASN A 143 1.83 -33.35 15.23
C ASN A 143 1.67 -31.87 15.61
N ILE A 144 2.81 -31.18 15.73
CA ILE A 144 2.88 -29.80 16.21
C ILE A 144 3.57 -28.98 15.12
N VAL A 145 2.84 -28.04 14.55
CA VAL A 145 3.29 -27.25 13.39
C VAL A 145 3.19 -25.77 13.73
N SER A 146 4.33 -25.07 13.69
CA SER A 146 4.35 -23.60 13.70
C SER A 146 4.09 -23.10 12.28
N LEU A 147 3.05 -22.29 12.12
CA LEU A 147 2.81 -21.56 10.89
C LEU A 147 3.58 -20.24 10.95
N HIS A 148 4.60 -20.14 10.11
CA HIS A 148 5.21 -18.86 9.82
C HIS A 148 4.41 -18.20 8.71
N LEU A 149 4.08 -16.93 8.92
CA LEU A 149 3.52 -16.11 7.87
C LEU A 149 4.57 -15.96 6.78
N LYS A 150 4.17 -16.17 5.53
CA LYS A 150 5.01 -15.82 4.40
C LYS A 150 4.85 -14.33 4.14
N ASN A 151 5.95 -13.67 3.81
CA ASN A 151 5.90 -12.31 3.29
C ASN A 151 5.10 -12.34 1.97
N PRO A 152 3.95 -11.66 1.90
CA PRO A 152 3.13 -11.68 0.70
C PRO A 152 3.93 -11.10 -0.46
N SER A 153 3.87 -11.77 -1.61
CA SER A 153 4.52 -11.33 -2.84
C SER A 153 3.45 -10.93 -3.84
N ILE A 154 3.63 -9.79 -4.50
CA ILE A 154 2.69 -9.25 -5.49
C ILE A 154 3.44 -9.14 -6.80
N LYS A 155 2.84 -9.65 -7.88
CA LYS A 155 3.34 -9.44 -9.24
C LYS A 155 2.61 -8.25 -9.86
N VAL A 156 3.36 -7.22 -10.22
CA VAL A 156 2.86 -6.07 -10.98
C VAL A 156 3.26 -6.29 -12.44
N ALA A 157 2.30 -6.19 -13.35
CA ALA A 157 2.50 -6.36 -14.79
C ALA A 157 1.97 -5.13 -15.53
N ASP A 158 2.34 -5.01 -16.81
CA ASP A 158 1.87 -3.95 -17.71
C ASP A 158 2.18 -2.53 -17.21
N ILE A 159 3.43 -2.32 -16.77
CA ILE A 159 3.93 -1.01 -16.39
C ILE A 159 4.16 -0.22 -17.67
N GLY A 160 3.26 0.73 -17.96
CA GLY A 160 3.19 1.42 -19.26
C GLY A 160 4.42 2.25 -19.64
N ASN A 161 5.27 2.62 -18.68
CA ASN A 161 6.50 3.37 -18.93
C ASN A 161 7.72 2.60 -18.40
N GLU A 162 8.87 2.75 -19.06
CA GLU A 162 10.14 2.32 -18.46
C GLU A 162 10.35 3.11 -17.16
N MET A 163 10.32 2.39 -16.06
CA MET A 163 10.39 2.94 -14.71
C MET A 163 11.48 2.20 -13.95
N SER A 164 12.27 2.93 -13.17
CA SER A 164 13.27 2.31 -12.32
C SER A 164 12.58 1.54 -11.18
N PRO A 165 13.20 0.45 -10.69
CA PRO A 165 12.71 -0.26 -9.49
C PRO A 165 12.42 0.65 -8.29
N LYS A 166 13.25 1.68 -8.09
CA LYS A 166 13.10 2.63 -6.99
C LYS A 166 11.85 3.48 -7.16
N ASP A 167 11.62 3.97 -8.37
CA ASP A 167 10.45 4.80 -8.68
C ASP A 167 9.16 3.97 -8.56
N LEU A 168 9.18 2.70 -8.97
CA LEU A 168 8.04 1.79 -8.80
C LEU A 168 7.67 1.60 -7.33
N ILE A 169 8.66 1.32 -6.49
CA ILE A 169 8.45 1.18 -5.04
C ILE A 169 7.90 2.48 -4.46
N ASN A 170 8.46 3.63 -4.86
CA ASN A 170 8.00 4.95 -4.40
C ASN A 170 6.55 5.22 -4.82
N CYS A 171 6.15 4.87 -6.05
CA CYS A 171 4.76 4.99 -6.52
C CYS A 171 3.82 4.11 -5.70
N ILE A 172 4.19 2.85 -5.46
CA ILE A 172 3.38 1.92 -4.64
C ILE A 172 3.21 2.47 -3.22
N LYS A 173 4.30 2.96 -2.60
CA LYS A 173 4.27 3.59 -1.27
C LYS A 173 3.40 4.86 -1.24
N LYS A 174 3.51 5.71 -2.26
CA LYS A 174 2.71 6.94 -2.38
C LYS A 174 1.22 6.64 -2.49
N GLN A 175 0.84 5.60 -3.24
CA GLN A 175 -0.55 5.15 -3.35
C GLN A 175 -1.07 4.49 -2.08
N ASN A 176 -0.18 3.84 -1.32
CA ASN A 176 -0.52 3.09 -0.12
C ASN A 176 0.15 3.74 1.09
N GLY A 177 -0.39 4.88 1.55
CA GLY A 177 0.24 5.71 2.59
C GLY A 177 0.61 4.98 3.88
N PHE A 178 -0.06 3.86 4.21
CA PHE A 178 0.27 3.00 5.35
C PHE A 178 1.58 2.19 5.20
N LEU A 179 2.17 2.16 4.00
CA LEU A 179 3.46 1.53 3.72
C LEU A 179 4.65 2.49 3.95
N ASN A 180 4.37 3.73 4.34
CA ASN A 180 5.41 4.71 4.67
C ASN A 180 5.92 4.59 6.11
N ASP A 181 5.25 3.79 6.96
CA ASP A 181 5.75 3.49 8.29
C ASP A 181 7.06 2.68 8.20
N ASP A 182 8.03 3.01 9.06
CA ASP A 182 9.39 2.44 9.08
C ASP A 182 9.43 0.90 9.19
N ASP A 183 8.34 0.29 9.68
CA ASP A 183 8.20 -1.17 9.81
C ASP A 183 7.85 -1.86 8.47
N SER A 184 7.50 -1.13 7.42
CA SER A 184 7.08 -1.67 6.13
C SER A 184 8.23 -1.77 5.13
N ASN A 185 9.00 -2.85 5.23
CA ASN A 185 10.05 -3.17 4.28
C ASN A 185 9.49 -3.83 3.00
N ILE A 186 9.38 -3.05 1.92
CA ILE A 186 9.08 -3.55 0.58
C ILE A 186 10.39 -3.76 -0.18
N SER A 187 10.63 -4.98 -0.64
CA SER A 187 11.77 -5.32 -1.49
C SER A 187 11.29 -5.77 -2.86
N LEU A 188 11.93 -5.28 -3.92
CA LEU A 188 11.77 -5.86 -5.25
C LEU A 188 12.49 -7.21 -5.29
N LEU A 189 11.76 -8.28 -5.62
CA LEU A 189 12.33 -9.62 -5.77
C LEU A 189 12.91 -9.84 -7.15
N GLU A 190 12.13 -9.57 -8.19
CA GLU A 190 12.51 -9.79 -9.59
C GLU A 190 11.91 -8.71 -10.48
N PHE A 191 12.68 -8.30 -11.50
CA PHE A 191 12.22 -7.36 -12.52
C PHE A 191 12.39 -7.99 -13.89
N PHE A 192 11.27 -8.23 -14.57
CA PHE A 192 11.25 -8.78 -15.92
C PHE A 192 11.00 -7.64 -16.90
N LYS A 193 12.00 -7.29 -17.71
CA LYS A 193 11.75 -6.54 -18.93
C LYS A 193 11.15 -7.50 -19.95
N LYS A 194 10.04 -7.11 -20.57
CA LYS A 194 9.55 -7.82 -21.76
C LYS A 194 10.67 -7.72 -22.80
N SER A 195 11.39 -8.82 -23.04
CA SER A 195 12.29 -8.87 -24.19
C SER A 195 11.41 -8.64 -25.41
N SER A 196 11.77 -7.66 -26.24
CA SER A 196 11.25 -7.53 -27.59
C SER A 196 11.62 -8.80 -28.36
N LEU A 197 10.84 -9.86 -28.16
CA LEU A 197 10.79 -10.97 -29.08
C LEU A 197 10.23 -10.35 -30.35
N ASN A 198 11.12 -10.29 -31.35
CA ASN A 198 10.90 -9.68 -32.63
C ASN A 198 9.49 -9.94 -33.13
N SER A 199 8.81 -8.85 -33.53
CA SER A 199 7.66 -8.91 -34.40
C SER A 199 8.08 -9.64 -35.69
N TRP A 200 7.77 -10.92 -35.78
CA TRP A 200 7.71 -11.62 -37.05
C TRP A 200 6.39 -12.36 -37.12
N LEU A 201 5.65 -11.98 -38.16
CA LEU A 201 4.36 -12.46 -38.67
C LEU A 201 3.10 -11.86 -38.03
#